data_AF-A0A2G4SMF5-F1
#
_entry.id   AF-A0A2G4SMF5-F1
#
_cell.length_a   1.000
_cell.length_b   1.000
_cell.length_c   1.000
_cell.angle_alpha   90.00
_cell.angle_beta   90.00
_cell.angle_gamma   90.00
#
_symmetry.space_group_name_H-M   'P 1'
#
loop_
_entity.id
_entity.type
_entity.pdbx_description
1 polymer ?
#
loop_
_entity_poly.entity_id
_entity_poly.type
_entity_poly.pdbx_seq_one_letter_code
_entity_poly.pdbx_strand_id
1 'polypeptide(L)'
;MAELLTTEETYLNHLMTIKKFYMDPLFENATQKRSLVNSKHVEIIFAHIPQLINVSSALTERLHKMIIVTSAEKLMTADATQYDPVPIGKLFCDFENYFDVYIAYAVNYSKSRKYLNKASSNIVYRQLVKDSLRKKETNRMVLDDYMIAPIQRITRYCLLLRDLQKHSDPYNPDFTYLDKAIKFLSALALAMNHVQ
;
A
#
# COMPACT_ATOMS: atom_id res chain seq x y z
N MET A 1 -14.25 -9.39 -3.59
CA MET A 1 -13.94 -9.38 -2.13
C MET A 1 -12.63 -10.09 -1.81
N ALA A 2 -12.51 -11.39 -2.07
CA ALA A 2 -11.25 -12.12 -1.87
C ALA A 2 -10.06 -11.45 -2.57
N GLU A 3 -10.26 -10.99 -3.81
CA GLU A 3 -9.23 -10.28 -4.58
C GLU A 3 -8.75 -8.98 -3.90
N LEU A 4 -9.64 -8.19 -3.30
CA LEU A 4 -9.25 -6.95 -2.63
C LEU A 4 -8.31 -7.26 -1.45
N LEU A 5 -8.69 -8.22 -0.61
CA LEU A 5 -7.89 -8.65 0.53
C LEU A 5 -6.54 -9.23 0.05
N THR A 6 -6.56 -10.22 -0.84
CA THR A 6 -5.33 -10.87 -1.31
C THR A 6 -4.36 -9.89 -1.96
N THR A 7 -4.87 -8.95 -2.76
CA THR A 7 -4.03 -7.92 -3.36
C THR A 7 -3.55 -6.88 -2.34
N GLU A 8 -4.30 -6.65 -1.26
CA GLU A 8 -3.87 -5.78 -0.16
C GLU A 8 -2.77 -6.41 0.68
N GLU A 9 -2.89 -7.69 1.03
CA GLU A 9 -1.84 -8.45 1.72
C GLU A 9 -0.55 -8.49 0.89
N THR A 10 -0.69 -8.67 -0.43
CA THR A 10 0.45 -8.64 -1.35
C THR A 10 1.12 -7.26 -1.34
N TYR A 11 0.32 -6.18 -1.39
CA TYR A 11 0.83 -4.81 -1.32
C TYR A 11 1.50 -4.51 0.03
N LEU A 12 0.90 -4.91 1.14
CA LEU A 12 1.50 -4.78 2.47
C LEU A 12 2.82 -5.54 2.56
N ASN A 13 2.87 -6.77 2.03
CA ASN A 13 4.09 -7.56 2.00
C ASN A 13 5.20 -6.88 1.17
N HIS A 14 4.84 -6.23 0.05
CA HIS A 14 5.78 -5.42 -0.71
C HIS A 14 6.36 -4.27 0.13
N LEU A 15 5.51 -3.51 0.86
CA LEU A 15 5.97 -2.43 1.73
C LEU A 15 6.87 -2.95 2.87
N MET A 16 6.49 -4.07 3.49
CA MET A 16 7.27 -4.70 4.54
C MET A 16 8.61 -5.24 4.02
N THR A 17 8.65 -5.70 2.77
CA THR A 17 9.87 -6.11 2.08
C THR A 17 10.82 -4.93 1.88
N ILE A 18 10.29 -3.77 1.44
CA ILE A 18 11.05 -2.51 1.38
C ILE A 18 11.67 -2.21 2.74
N LYS A 19 10.86 -2.24 3.80
CA LYS A 19 11.30 -1.91 5.15
C LYS A 19 12.41 -2.86 5.62
N LYS A 20 12.15 -4.16 5.61
CA LYS A 20 13.00 -5.20 6.21
C LYS A 20 14.31 -5.41 5.48
N PHE A 21 14.30 -5.38 4.15
CA PHE A 21 15.47 -5.75 3.36
C PHE A 21 16.25 -4.56 2.81
N TYR A 22 15.64 -3.38 2.71
CA TYR A 22 16.29 -2.21 2.16
C TYR A 22 16.42 -1.09 3.20
N MET A 23 15.31 -0.64 3.78
CA MET A 23 15.30 0.50 4.70
C MET A 23 16.09 0.23 5.98
N ASP A 24 15.72 -0.80 6.75
CA ASP A 24 16.34 -1.08 8.06
C ASP A 24 17.86 -1.32 7.92
N PRO A 25 18.35 -2.16 6.97
CA PRO A 25 19.79 -2.34 6.79
C PRO A 25 20.52 -1.07 6.37
N LEU A 26 19.91 -0.21 5.55
CA LEU A 26 20.52 1.06 5.14
C LEU A 26 20.60 2.06 6.29
N PHE A 27 19.59 2.10 7.17
CA PHE A 27 19.62 2.91 8.39
C PHE A 27 20.67 2.39 9.38
N GLU A 28 20.73 1.08 9.60
CA GLU A 28 21.74 0.45 10.46
C GLU A 28 23.17 0.72 9.96
N ASN A 29 23.40 0.65 8.66
CA ASN A 29 24.70 0.99 8.09
C ASN A 29 24.98 2.50 8.20
N ALA A 30 23.98 3.37 8.06
CA ALA A 30 24.13 4.82 8.15
C ALA A 30 24.53 5.33 9.55
N THR A 31 24.21 4.59 10.62
CA THR A 31 24.54 4.96 12.01
C THR A 31 25.93 4.54 12.46
N GLN A 32 26.67 3.77 11.65
CA GLN A 32 28.02 3.30 11.99
C GLN A 32 29.07 4.43 11.91
N LYS A 33 30.06 4.42 12.82
CA LYS A 33 31.12 5.45 12.96
C LYS A 33 31.96 5.73 11.70
N ARG A 34 31.93 4.86 10.68
CA ARG A 34 32.61 5.03 9.37
C ARG A 34 31.66 4.75 8.22
N SER A 35 30.40 5.16 8.36
CA SER A 35 29.42 4.90 7.32
C SER A 35 29.73 5.65 6.03
N LEU A 36 29.70 4.92 4.92
CA LEU A 36 29.68 5.50 3.59
C LEU A 36 28.26 5.91 3.17
N VAL A 37 27.23 5.60 3.97
CA VAL A 37 25.83 5.87 3.68
C VAL A 37 25.39 7.12 4.43
N ASN A 38 24.86 8.10 3.70
CA ASN A 38 24.35 9.33 4.30
C ASN A 38 22.94 9.09 4.85
N SER A 39 22.79 9.18 6.18
CA SER A 39 21.50 8.99 6.88
C SER A 39 20.38 9.88 6.33
N LYS A 40 20.65 11.16 6.02
CA LYS A 40 19.65 12.07 5.43
C LYS A 40 19.17 11.60 4.06
N HIS A 41 20.03 10.95 3.26
CA HIS A 41 19.62 10.39 1.98
C HIS A 41 18.69 9.18 2.19
N VAL A 42 18.96 8.33 3.16
CA VAL A 42 18.12 7.17 3.50
C VAL A 42 16.74 7.64 3.96
N GLU A 43 16.68 8.65 4.82
CA GLU A 43 15.42 9.27 5.27
C GLU A 43 14.59 9.81 4.10
N ILE A 44 15.23 10.50 3.14
CA ILE A 44 14.54 11.02 1.95
C ILE A 44 14.06 9.88 1.05
N ILE A 45 14.87 8.83 0.85
CA ILE A 45 14.53 7.71 -0.02
C ILE A 45 13.28 7.00 0.49
N PHE A 46 13.26 6.64 1.78
CA PHE A 46 12.19 5.83 2.38
C PHE A 46 11.13 6.65 3.12
N ALA A 47 11.09 7.97 2.89
CA ALA A 47 10.07 8.83 3.49
C ALA A 47 8.66 8.29 3.19
N HIS A 48 7.78 8.38 4.18
CA HIS A 48 6.39 7.94 4.12
C HIS A 48 6.15 6.43 3.98
N ILE A 49 7.17 5.59 3.77
CA ILE A 49 7.02 4.12 3.77
C ILE A 49 6.44 3.58 5.09
N PRO A 50 6.91 4.00 6.28
CA PRO A 50 6.33 3.54 7.54
C PRO A 50 4.84 3.90 7.68
N GLN A 51 4.46 5.10 7.27
CA GLN A 51 3.08 5.55 7.31
C GLN A 51 2.20 4.75 6.35
N LEU A 52 2.69 4.47 5.13
CA LEU A 52 1.98 3.60 4.17
C LEU A 52 1.78 2.19 4.72
N ILE A 53 2.78 1.62 5.40
CA ILE A 53 2.67 0.33 6.09
C ILE A 53 1.55 0.39 7.14
N ASN A 54 1.48 1.45 7.93
CA ASN A 54 0.44 1.60 8.95
C ASN A 54 -0.96 1.62 8.34
N VAL A 55 -1.16 2.39 7.26
CA VAL A 55 -2.46 2.47 6.56
C VAL A 55 -2.85 1.11 5.98
N SER A 56 -1.94 0.48 5.25
CA SER A 56 -2.19 -0.83 4.61
C SER A 56 -2.40 -1.94 5.64
N SER A 57 -1.67 -1.92 6.75
CA SER A 57 -1.84 -2.86 7.86
C SER A 57 -3.20 -2.71 8.52
N ALA A 58 -3.61 -1.47 8.82
CA ALA A 58 -4.91 -1.19 9.41
C ALA A 58 -6.05 -1.58 8.46
N LEU A 59 -5.91 -1.31 7.16
CA LEU A 59 -6.90 -1.69 6.15
C LEU A 59 -7.02 -3.23 6.05
N THR A 60 -5.88 -3.94 5.97
CA THR A 60 -5.82 -5.42 5.95
C THR A 60 -6.50 -6.02 7.17
N GLU A 61 -6.20 -5.50 8.37
CA GLU A 61 -6.79 -5.98 9.62
C GLU A 61 -8.33 -5.79 9.64
N ARG A 62 -8.81 -4.63 9.17
CA ARG A 62 -10.25 -4.35 9.08
C ARG A 62 -10.94 -5.24 8.07
N LEU A 63 -10.33 -5.45 6.90
CA LEU A 63 -10.84 -6.37 5.87
C LEU A 63 -10.93 -7.82 6.41
N HIS A 64 -9.90 -8.30 7.10
CA HIS A 64 -9.91 -9.62 7.73
C HIS A 64 -11.04 -9.76 8.75
N LYS A 65 -11.18 -8.79 9.66
CA LYS A 65 -12.25 -8.78 10.67
C LYS A 65 -13.63 -8.83 10.02
N MET A 66 -13.86 -8.03 8.98
CA MET A 66 -15.14 -8.02 8.26
C MET A 66 -15.42 -9.38 7.60
N ILE A 67 -14.43 -9.99 6.94
CA ILE A 67 -14.60 -11.30 6.29
C ILE A 67 -14.89 -12.41 7.30
N ILE A 68 -14.22 -12.41 8.46
CA ILE A 68 -14.44 -13.41 9.50
C ILE A 68 -15.85 -13.30 10.09
N VAL A 69 -16.26 -12.08 10.47
CA VAL A 69 -17.62 -11.82 10.98
C VAL A 69 -18.66 -12.30 9.97
N THR A 70 -18.44 -11.95 8.70
CA THR A 70 -19.34 -12.36 7.62
C THR A 70 -19.42 -13.86 7.43
N SER A 71 -18.27 -14.54 7.50
CA SER A 71 -18.23 -15.99 7.36
C SER A 71 -18.89 -16.69 8.55
N ALA A 72 -18.74 -16.15 9.75
CA ALA A 72 -19.38 -16.68 10.96
C ALA A 72 -20.90 -16.52 10.91
N GLU A 73 -21.41 -15.35 10.51
CA GLU A 73 -22.85 -15.10 10.35
C GLU A 73 -23.47 -16.07 9.33
N LYS A 74 -22.79 -16.30 8.19
CA LYS A 74 -23.23 -17.27 7.17
C LYS A 74 -23.36 -18.70 7.69
N LEU A 75 -22.55 -19.10 8.67
CA LEU A 75 -22.59 -20.45 9.26
C LEU A 75 -23.72 -20.60 10.28
N MET A 76 -24.24 -19.49 10.83
CA MET A 76 -25.27 -19.50 11.87
C MET A 76 -26.69 -19.36 11.33
N THR A 77 -26.87 -18.94 10.07
CA THR A 77 -28.19 -18.75 9.44
C THR A 77 -28.42 -19.75 8.30
N ALA A 78 -29.50 -20.53 8.37
CA ALA A 78 -29.84 -21.55 7.36
C ALA A 78 -30.35 -20.98 6.01
N ASP A 79 -30.69 -19.69 5.96
CA ASP A 79 -31.13 -18.99 4.74
C ASP A 79 -29.98 -18.21 4.11
N ALA A 80 -29.45 -18.73 2.99
CA ALA A 80 -28.34 -18.13 2.25
C ALA A 80 -28.70 -16.83 1.49
N THR A 81 -29.95 -16.37 1.58
CA THR A 81 -30.53 -15.30 0.77
C THR A 81 -30.59 -13.93 1.48
N GLN A 82 -30.28 -13.87 2.78
CA GLN A 82 -30.42 -12.67 3.60
C GLN A 82 -29.06 -12.17 4.12
N TYR A 83 -28.03 -12.23 3.28
CA TYR A 83 -26.68 -11.82 3.67
C TYR A 83 -26.41 -10.37 3.27
N ASP A 84 -26.27 -9.49 4.26
CA ASP A 84 -25.85 -8.10 4.02
C ASP A 84 -24.42 -8.09 3.45
N PRO A 85 -24.19 -7.49 2.27
CA PRO A 85 -22.84 -7.35 1.72
C PRO A 85 -21.92 -6.62 2.70
N VAL A 86 -20.68 -7.11 2.83
CA VAL A 86 -19.64 -6.43 3.60
C VAL A 86 -19.55 -4.96 3.14
N PRO A 87 -19.71 -3.96 4.02
CA PRO A 87 -19.80 -2.56 3.64
C PRO A 87 -18.42 -1.97 3.33
N ILE A 88 -17.89 -2.31 2.16
CA ILE A 88 -16.56 -1.91 1.71
C ILE A 88 -16.51 -0.43 1.34
N GLY A 89 -17.57 0.09 0.71
CA GLY A 89 -17.65 1.52 0.42
C GLY A 89 -17.48 2.33 1.70
N LYS A 90 -18.21 1.95 2.76
CA LYS A 90 -18.10 2.59 4.06
C LYS A 90 -16.70 2.48 4.66
N LEU A 91 -16.08 1.29 4.60
CA LEU A 91 -14.71 1.09 5.08
C LEU A 91 -13.72 2.06 4.40
N PHE A 92 -13.80 2.24 3.09
CA PHE A 92 -12.89 3.16 2.40
C PHE A 92 -13.17 4.63 2.77
N CYS A 93 -14.43 5.01 2.97
CA CYS A 93 -14.77 6.35 3.47
C CYS A 93 -14.23 6.58 4.89
N ASP A 94 -14.31 5.59 5.77
CA ASP A 94 -13.75 5.68 7.13
C ASP A 94 -12.21 5.86 7.12
N PHE A 95 -11.56 5.40 6.04
CA PHE A 95 -10.13 5.52 5.84
C PHE A 95 -9.70 6.78 5.06
N GLU A 96 -10.62 7.59 4.56
CA GLU A 96 -10.34 8.71 3.64
C GLU A 96 -9.18 9.61 4.11
N ASN A 97 -9.23 10.08 5.36
CA ASN A 97 -8.20 10.95 5.95
C ASN A 97 -6.82 10.29 6.08
N TYR A 98 -6.75 8.95 6.10
CA TYR A 98 -5.48 8.24 6.18
C TYR A 98 -4.80 8.11 4.81
N PHE A 99 -5.53 8.34 3.71
CA PHE A 99 -4.97 8.25 2.36
C PHE A 99 -4.14 9.48 1.95
N ASP A 100 -4.18 10.58 2.71
CA ASP A 100 -3.37 11.79 2.44
C ASP A 100 -1.87 11.51 2.34
N VAL A 101 -1.40 10.46 3.03
CA VAL A 101 0.01 10.05 2.96
C VAL A 101 0.44 9.61 1.57
N TYR A 102 -0.48 9.17 0.71
CA TYR A 102 -0.17 8.81 -0.67
C TYR A 102 0.17 10.03 -1.52
N ILE A 103 -0.42 11.20 -1.23
CA ILE A 103 -0.04 12.47 -1.85
C ILE A 103 1.37 12.84 -1.42
N ALA A 104 1.64 12.80 -0.11
CA ALA A 104 2.98 13.10 0.42
C ALA A 104 4.04 12.16 -0.16
N TYR A 105 3.71 10.88 -0.31
CA TYR A 105 4.57 9.90 -0.98
C TYR A 105 4.80 10.26 -2.45
N ALA A 106 3.75 10.60 -3.20
CA ALA A 106 3.85 10.97 -4.61
C ALA A 106 4.72 12.23 -4.82
N VAL A 107 4.54 13.26 -4.00
CA VAL A 107 5.37 14.49 -4.02
C VAL A 107 6.84 14.16 -3.77
N ASN A 108 7.13 13.26 -2.81
CA ASN A 108 8.51 12.88 -2.49
C ASN A 108 9.09 11.87 -3.49
N TYR A 109 8.27 11.23 -4.34
CA TYR A 109 8.68 10.10 -5.18
C TYR A 109 9.83 10.43 -6.15
N SER A 110 9.73 11.56 -6.85
CA SER A 110 10.77 12.03 -7.77
C SER A 110 12.10 12.28 -7.04
N LYS A 111 12.03 12.83 -5.83
CA LYS A 111 13.16 13.06 -4.94
C LYS A 111 13.76 11.74 -4.46
N SER A 112 12.94 10.81 -3.96
CA SER A 112 13.37 9.46 -3.56
C SER A 112 14.15 8.78 -4.68
N ARG A 113 13.61 8.77 -5.91
CA ARG A 113 14.25 8.14 -7.07
C ARG A 113 15.59 8.80 -7.42
N LYS A 114 15.68 10.13 -7.35
CA LYS A 114 16.94 10.87 -7.57
C LYS A 114 18.00 10.49 -6.53
N TYR A 115 17.64 10.39 -5.26
CA TYR A 115 18.58 9.98 -4.21
C TYR A 115 18.93 8.49 -4.28
N LEU A 116 18.00 7.65 -4.72
CA LEU A 116 18.23 6.24 -5.00
C LEU A 116 19.30 6.05 -6.08
N ASN A 117 19.16 6.78 -7.19
CA ASN A 117 20.13 6.77 -8.28
C ASN A 117 21.50 7.28 -7.82
N LYS A 118 21.55 8.32 -6.97
CA LYS A 118 22.81 8.76 -6.35
C LYS A 118 23.39 7.71 -5.41
N ALA A 119 22.56 7.01 -4.65
CA ALA A 119 23.00 5.94 -3.76
C ALA A 119 23.50 4.72 -4.53
N SER A 120 23.03 4.47 -5.75
CA SER A 120 23.49 3.36 -6.61
C SER A 120 25.00 3.41 -6.95
N SER A 121 25.63 4.58 -6.87
CA SER A 121 27.09 4.70 -7.04
C SER A 121 27.88 4.25 -5.80
N ASN A 122 27.22 4.16 -4.64
CA ASN A 122 27.81 3.74 -3.38
C ASN A 122 27.96 2.22 -3.31
N ILE A 123 29.16 1.75 -2.95
CA ILE A 123 29.47 0.32 -2.90
C ILE A 123 28.64 -0.44 -1.85
N VAL A 124 28.37 0.18 -0.70
CA VAL A 124 27.57 -0.40 0.39
C VAL A 124 26.13 -0.59 -0.08
N TYR A 125 25.56 0.43 -0.73
CA TYR A 125 24.23 0.36 -1.29
C TYR A 125 24.11 -0.73 -2.37
N ARG A 126 25.08 -0.79 -3.31
CA ARG A 126 25.09 -1.85 -4.34
C ARG A 126 25.18 -3.25 -3.74
N GLN A 127 25.99 -3.42 -2.70
CA GLN A 127 26.13 -4.72 -2.03
C GLN A 127 24.82 -5.11 -1.34
N LEU A 128 24.19 -4.19 -0.60
CA LEU A 128 22.90 -4.42 0.06
C LEU A 128 21.78 -4.75 -0.94
N VAL A 129 21.71 -4.04 -2.07
CA VAL A 129 20.73 -4.34 -3.13
C VAL A 129 21.00 -5.72 -3.72
N LYS A 130 22.26 -6.07 -4.00
CA LYS A 130 22.63 -7.41 -4.49
C LYS A 130 22.29 -8.51 -3.49
N ASP A 131 22.56 -8.30 -2.21
CA ASP A 131 22.27 -9.27 -1.15
C ASP A 131 20.76 -9.43 -0.94
N SER A 132 20.01 -8.35 -1.07
CA SER A 132 18.54 -8.37 -1.03
C SER A 132 17.94 -9.11 -2.22
N LEU A 133 18.46 -8.90 -3.44
CA LEU A 133 18.04 -9.62 -4.65
C LEU A 133 18.34 -11.13 -4.62
N ARG A 134 19.28 -11.57 -3.77
CA ARG A 134 19.59 -13.00 -3.59
C ARG A 134 18.59 -13.73 -2.68
N LYS A 135 17.86 -12.99 -1.83
CA LYS A 135 16.86 -13.56 -0.92
C LYS A 135 15.60 -13.92 -1.71
N LYS A 136 14.99 -15.07 -1.41
CA LYS A 136 13.77 -15.52 -2.13
C LYS A 136 12.57 -14.61 -1.80
N GLU A 137 12.58 -14.05 -0.60
CA GLU A 137 11.52 -13.22 -0.02
C GLU A 137 11.37 -11.86 -0.71
N THR A 138 12.37 -11.41 -1.48
CA THR A 138 12.30 -10.16 -2.25
C THR A 138 11.74 -10.37 -3.67
N ASN A 139 11.25 -11.58 -3.99
CA ASN A 139 10.81 -11.99 -5.33
C ASN A 139 11.81 -11.64 -6.45
N ARG A 140 13.07 -11.35 -6.09
CA ARG A 140 14.12 -10.82 -6.99
C ARG A 140 13.71 -9.54 -7.74
N MET A 141 12.74 -8.78 -7.23
CA MET A 141 12.35 -7.49 -7.77
C MET A 141 13.33 -6.41 -7.34
N VAL A 142 13.62 -5.46 -8.23
CA VAL A 142 14.48 -4.31 -7.89
C VAL A 142 13.70 -3.31 -7.04
N LEU A 143 14.42 -2.54 -6.21
CA LEU A 143 13.80 -1.62 -5.27
C LEU A 143 12.91 -0.58 -5.97
N ASP A 144 13.27 -0.11 -7.17
CA ASP A 144 12.44 0.80 -7.96
C ASP A 144 11.03 0.24 -8.26
N ASP A 145 10.92 -1.07 -8.52
CA ASP A 145 9.63 -1.73 -8.80
C ASP A 145 8.74 -1.78 -7.54
N TYR A 146 9.37 -1.92 -6.37
CA TYR A 146 8.65 -1.83 -5.10
C TYR A 146 8.20 -0.41 -4.79
N MET A 147 9.02 0.60 -5.10
CA MET A 147 8.71 1.99 -4.80
C MET A 147 7.63 2.59 -5.70
N ILE A 148 7.37 2.04 -6.90
CA ILE A 148 6.23 2.48 -7.72
C ILE A 148 4.88 1.91 -7.21
N ALA A 149 4.90 0.86 -6.39
CA ALA A 149 3.69 0.15 -5.95
C ALA A 149 2.66 1.04 -5.22
N PRO A 150 3.01 1.98 -4.33
CA PRO A 150 2.02 2.84 -3.67
C PRO A 150 1.25 3.74 -4.65
N ILE A 151 1.92 4.21 -5.71
CA ILE A 151 1.31 5.03 -6.75
C ILE A 151 0.31 4.19 -7.55
N GLN A 152 0.71 2.97 -7.90
CA GLN A 152 -0.16 2.02 -8.59
C GLN A 152 -1.31 1.54 -7.72
N ARG A 153 -1.14 1.44 -6.39
CA ARG A 153 -2.17 0.90 -5.49
C ARG A 153 -3.43 1.77 -5.48
N ILE A 154 -3.29 3.10 -5.51
CA ILE A 154 -4.45 4.01 -5.55
C ILE A 154 -5.28 3.82 -6.82
N THR A 155 -4.63 3.66 -7.98
CA THR A 155 -5.35 3.40 -9.22
C THR A 155 -6.04 2.04 -9.20
N ARG A 156 -5.41 1.03 -8.57
CA ARG A 156 -6.01 -0.30 -8.38
C ARG A 156 -7.25 -0.27 -7.47
N TYR A 157 -7.26 0.50 -6.39
CA TYR A 157 -8.47 0.66 -5.58
C TYR A 157 -9.63 1.23 -6.39
N CYS A 158 -9.39 2.24 -7.24
CA CYS A 158 -10.43 2.79 -8.09
C CYS A 158 -11.05 1.72 -9.01
N LEU A 159 -10.23 0.83 -9.58
CA LEU A 159 -10.71 -0.25 -10.44
C LEU A 159 -11.50 -1.30 -9.66
N LEU A 160 -10.97 -1.75 -8.52
CA LEU A 160 -11.60 -2.77 -7.68
C LEU A 160 -12.94 -2.29 -7.12
N LEU A 161 -13.04 -1.04 -6.66
CA LEU A 161 -14.29 -0.50 -6.14
C LEU A 161 -15.32 -0.25 -7.23
N ARG A 162 -14.91 0.18 -8.43
CA ARG A 162 -15.83 0.28 -9.57
C ARG A 162 -16.37 -1.07 -10.00
N ASP A 163 -15.52 -2.10 -10.01
CA ASP A 163 -15.95 -3.45 -10.33
C ASP A 163 -16.91 -4.00 -9.26
N LEU A 164 -16.61 -3.76 -7.98
CA LEU A 164 -17.52 -4.09 -6.88
C LEU A 164 -18.87 -3.37 -7.02
N GLN A 165 -18.88 -2.07 -7.33
CA GLN A 165 -20.09 -1.28 -7.51
C GLN A 165 -20.96 -1.81 -8.65
N LYS A 166 -20.37 -2.23 -9.78
CA LYS A 166 -21.11 -2.80 -10.93
C LYS A 166 -21.89 -4.07 -10.57
N HIS A 167 -21.39 -4.83 -9.60
CA HIS A 167 -21.99 -6.08 -9.13
C HIS A 167 -22.76 -5.92 -7.82
N SER A 168 -22.92 -4.68 -7.32
CA SER A 168 -23.67 -4.36 -6.11
C SER A 168 -25.10 -3.94 -6.45
N ASP A 169 -26.05 -4.28 -5.59
CA ASP A 169 -27.44 -3.81 -5.70
C ASP A 169 -27.49 -2.27 -5.50
N PRO A 170 -28.05 -1.48 -6.43
CA PRO A 170 -28.23 -0.04 -6.28
C PRO A 170 -29.05 0.37 -5.05
N TYR A 171 -29.91 -0.49 -4.53
CA TYR A 171 -30.69 -0.25 -3.32
C TYR A 171 -29.91 -0.56 -2.03
N ASN A 172 -28.70 -1.11 -2.14
CA ASN A 172 -27.84 -1.36 -1.00
C ASN A 172 -27.33 -0.03 -0.41
N PRO A 173 -27.42 0.18 0.92
CA PRO A 173 -26.86 1.38 1.57
C PRO A 173 -25.38 1.63 1.25
N ASP A 174 -24.57 0.58 1.08
CA ASP A 174 -23.14 0.66 0.73
C ASP A 174 -22.90 1.19 -0.68
N PHE A 175 -23.89 1.13 -1.59
CA PHE A 175 -23.74 1.64 -2.95
C PHE A 175 -23.40 3.14 -2.97
N THR A 176 -24.00 3.92 -2.08
CA THR A 176 -23.71 5.36 -1.93
C THR A 176 -22.32 5.60 -1.36
N TYR A 177 -21.86 4.74 -0.45
CA TYR A 177 -20.50 4.84 0.09
C TYR A 177 -19.46 4.40 -0.94
N LEU A 178 -19.76 3.41 -1.78
CA LEU A 178 -18.89 3.02 -2.90
C LEU A 178 -18.70 4.17 -3.88
N ASP A 179 -19.78 4.89 -4.23
CA ASP A 179 -19.69 6.07 -5.10
C ASP A 179 -18.80 7.16 -4.48
N LYS A 180 -19.00 7.47 -3.19
CA LYS A 180 -18.12 8.41 -2.45
C LYS A 180 -16.67 7.94 -2.44
N ALA A 181 -16.44 6.66 -2.16
CA ALA A 181 -15.12 6.07 -2.10
C ALA A 181 -14.38 6.17 -3.44
N ILE A 182 -15.05 5.81 -4.53
CA ILE A 182 -14.52 5.90 -5.89
C ILE A 182 -14.19 7.35 -6.25
N LYS A 183 -15.05 8.31 -5.88
CA LYS A 183 -14.82 9.74 -6.15
C LYS A 183 -13.58 10.26 -5.45
N PHE A 184 -13.44 10.04 -4.14
CA PHE A 184 -12.26 10.55 -3.43
C PHE A 184 -10.97 9.85 -3.90
N LEU A 185 -10.98 8.54 -4.12
CA LEU A 185 -9.80 7.82 -4.62
C LEU A 185 -9.41 8.27 -6.04
N SER A 186 -10.41 8.59 -6.88
CA SER A 186 -10.14 9.14 -8.22
C SER A 186 -9.53 10.54 -8.13
N ALA A 187 -10.04 11.40 -7.24
CA ALA A 187 -9.46 12.71 -6.99
C ALA A 187 -8.03 12.60 -6.45
N LEU A 188 -7.78 11.67 -5.53
CA LEU A 188 -6.47 11.35 -4.99
C LEU A 188 -5.51 10.88 -6.10
N ALA A 189 -5.95 9.95 -6.96
CA ALA A 189 -5.15 9.47 -8.08
C ALA A 189 -4.77 10.61 -9.05
N LEU A 190 -5.71 11.51 -9.35
CA LEU A 190 -5.47 12.69 -10.17
C LEU A 190 -4.46 13.63 -9.50
N ALA A 191 -4.65 13.94 -8.22
CA ALA A 191 -3.73 14.78 -7.46
C ALA A 191 -2.30 14.20 -7.46
N MET A 192 -2.17 12.88 -7.27
CA MET A 192 -0.88 12.18 -7.33
C MET A 192 -0.21 12.27 -8.70
N ASN A 193 -0.99 12.20 -9.79
CA ASN A 193 -0.46 12.35 -11.16
C ASN A 193 0.00 13.78 -11.45
N HIS A 194 -0.60 14.79 -10.82
CA HIS A 194 -0.21 16.20 -11.02
C HIS A 194 1.06 16.61 -10.28
N VAL A 195 1.41 15.91 -9.19
CA VAL A 195 2.58 16.23 -8.35
C VAL A 195 3.84 15.42 -8.69
N GLN A 196 3.73 14.45 -9.61
CA GLN A 196 4.84 13.63 -10.11
C GLN A 196 5.56 14.30 -11.27
#